data_AF-A0A2E7FAC0-F1
#
_entry.id   AF-A0A2E7FAC0-F1
#
_cell.length_a   1.000
_cell.length_b   1.000
_cell.length_c   1.000
_cell.angle_alpha   90.00
_cell.angle_beta   90.00
_cell.angle_gamma   90.00
#
_symmetry.space_group_name_H-M   'P 1'
#
loop_
_entity.id
_entity.type
_entity.pdbx_description
1 polymer ?
#
loop_
_entity_poly.entity_id
_entity_poly.type
_entity_poly.pdbx_seq_one_letter_code
_entity_poly.pdbx_strand_id
1 'polypeptide(L)'
;MGAVPRRYAERGTGGKRGKREGSMLSGALAPELSVHCNADCGDATLRALLYEAVEASPLNGLARGKHPSLFNLVHNGQEIIPTQVTSLASDPLPEPGDRFPNLAPLVNSPAVDNLISELSPESEGYASLEITRNEGPQLAANQHLLHMYTTCRIRDDGIKVIYKEQLQDAVPEWRYLSEEAQGLGGQGRAPDAASLISAGIGLCFMTQMGRYSGMTTKSMKNYAIIQDTHFSLGGASHGTGQAGTAQPVETHVYIKSDLQDDVAQDILGIGERTCFLHAFCRDDLKPKVRSVRTEHAA
;
A
#
# COMPACT_ATOMS: atom_id res chain seq x y z
N MET A 1 15.21 14.17 -32.10
CA MET A 1 15.13 13.01 -33.02
C MET A 1 16.24 12.05 -32.63
N GLY A 2 16.04 10.84 -32.13
CA GLY A 2 14.87 10.12 -31.65
C GLY A 2 15.38 9.10 -30.63
N ALA A 3 14.69 8.96 -29.51
CA ALA A 3 15.02 7.96 -28.51
C ALA A 3 14.61 6.58 -29.03
N VAL A 4 15.58 5.67 -29.08
CA VAL A 4 15.38 4.27 -29.46
C VAL A 4 14.73 3.54 -28.26
N PRO A 5 13.55 2.91 -28.40
CA PRO A 5 12.97 2.12 -27.32
C PRO A 5 13.71 0.79 -27.21
N ARG A 6 14.31 0.52 -26.04
CA ARG A 6 14.84 -0.81 -25.70
C ARG A 6 13.66 -1.76 -25.51
N ARG A 7 13.47 -2.67 -26.48
CA ARG A 7 12.58 -3.82 -26.38
C ARG A 7 13.08 -4.76 -25.29
N TYR A 8 12.24 -5.03 -24.29
CA TYR A 8 12.39 -6.21 -23.45
C TYR A 8 12.16 -7.45 -24.33
N ALA A 9 13.19 -8.26 -24.50
CA ALA A 9 13.11 -9.51 -25.23
C ALA A 9 12.54 -10.60 -24.32
N GLU A 10 11.29 -10.99 -24.58
CA GLU A 10 10.73 -12.24 -24.07
C GLU A 10 11.49 -13.41 -24.70
N ARG A 11 12.21 -14.19 -23.89
CA ARG A 11 12.62 -15.55 -24.26
C ARG A 11 11.60 -16.52 -23.68
N GLY A 12 10.66 -16.92 -24.54
CA GLY A 12 9.74 -18.01 -24.25
C GLY A 12 10.44 -19.36 -24.22
N THR A 13 10.20 -20.14 -23.17
CA THR A 13 10.22 -21.60 -23.26
C THR A 13 8.79 -22.09 -23.06
N GLY A 14 8.33 -22.88 -24.02
CA GLY A 14 6.95 -23.36 -24.11
C GLY A 14 6.60 -24.29 -22.96
N GLY A 15 5.86 -23.77 -21.99
CA GLY A 15 5.06 -24.55 -21.05
C GLY A 15 3.60 -24.17 -21.25
N LYS A 16 2.72 -25.16 -21.45
CA LYS A 16 1.27 -24.95 -21.48
C LYS A 16 0.85 -24.14 -20.25
N ARG A 17 0.45 -22.88 -20.42
CA ARG A 17 -0.17 -22.09 -19.36
C ARG A 17 -1.52 -22.73 -19.04
N GLY A 18 -1.54 -23.64 -18.08
CA GLY A 18 -2.78 -24.12 -17.49
C GLY A 18 -3.56 -22.91 -16.99
N LYS A 19 -4.80 -22.78 -17.44
CA LYS A 19 -5.77 -21.82 -16.98
C LYS A 19 -5.89 -22.03 -15.46
N ARG A 20 -5.25 -21.18 -14.64
CA ARG A 20 -5.40 -21.24 -13.18
C ARG A 20 -6.79 -20.69 -12.87
N GLU A 21 -7.75 -21.58 -12.79
CA GLU A 21 -9.14 -21.30 -12.40
C GLU A 21 -9.16 -20.63 -11.03
N GLY A 22 -9.66 -19.40 -10.95
CA GLY A 22 -10.40 -18.72 -9.86
C GLY A 22 -9.99 -18.84 -8.37
N SER A 23 -8.99 -19.62 -8.02
CA SER A 23 -8.65 -20.10 -6.68
C SER A 23 -7.47 -19.34 -6.04
N MET A 24 -6.95 -18.33 -6.74
CA MET A 24 -5.86 -17.50 -6.23
C MET A 24 -6.38 -16.65 -5.07
N LEU A 25 -5.66 -16.71 -3.95
CA LEU A 25 -5.93 -15.95 -2.74
C LEU A 25 -4.62 -15.34 -2.25
N SER A 26 -4.62 -14.03 -2.02
CA SER A 26 -3.53 -13.36 -1.30
C SER A 26 -3.73 -13.51 0.20
N GLY A 27 -2.62 -13.61 0.92
CA GLY A 27 -2.54 -13.45 2.37
C GLY A 27 -1.49 -12.40 2.68
N ALA A 28 -1.52 -11.89 3.92
CA ALA A 28 -0.50 -10.99 4.42
C ALA A 28 0.28 -11.62 5.59
N LEU A 29 1.57 -11.32 5.68
CA LEU A 29 2.38 -11.65 6.84
C LEU A 29 2.44 -10.44 7.76
N ALA A 30 2.53 -10.69 9.07
CA ALA A 30 2.68 -9.62 10.04
C ALA A 30 3.96 -8.82 9.77
N PRO A 31 3.89 -7.47 9.73
CA PRO A 31 5.07 -6.65 9.53
C PRO A 31 6.04 -6.81 10.71
N GLU A 32 7.34 -6.82 10.39
CA GLU A 32 8.41 -6.84 11.37
C GLU A 32 9.07 -5.46 11.42
N LEU A 33 8.93 -4.80 12.57
CA LEU A 33 9.40 -3.44 12.82
C LEU A 33 10.66 -3.48 13.69
N SER A 34 11.73 -2.88 13.19
CA SER A 34 12.98 -2.66 13.93
C SER A 34 13.18 -1.17 14.14
N VAL A 35 13.21 -0.72 15.38
CA VAL A 35 13.42 0.69 15.71
C VAL A 35 14.83 0.90 16.22
N HIS A 36 15.62 1.63 15.43
CA HIS A 36 16.98 2.03 15.78
C HIS A 36 16.92 3.41 16.43
N CYS A 37 17.20 3.49 17.73
CA CYS A 37 17.13 4.75 18.46
C CYS A 37 18.15 4.83 19.59
N ASN A 38 18.55 6.06 19.91
CA ASN A 38 19.17 6.39 21.17
C ASN A 38 18.06 6.73 22.19
N ALA A 39 18.20 6.25 23.42
CA ALA A 39 17.23 6.47 24.48
C ALA A 39 17.95 6.56 25.83
N ASP A 40 17.58 7.56 26.63
CA ASP A 40 18.07 7.78 27.99
C ASP A 40 17.36 6.90 29.04
N CYS A 41 16.29 6.20 28.65
CA CYS A 41 15.58 5.24 29.49
C CYS A 41 16.17 3.82 29.40
N GLY A 42 15.80 2.94 30.33
CA GLY A 42 16.19 1.52 30.30
C GLY A 42 15.39 0.70 29.26
N ASP A 43 15.88 -0.50 28.93
CA ASP A 43 15.30 -1.35 27.87
C ASP A 43 13.84 -1.73 28.09
N ALA A 44 13.44 -1.96 29.34
CA ALA A 44 12.05 -2.26 29.67
C ALA A 44 11.12 -1.09 29.33
N THR A 45 11.53 0.13 29.66
CA THR A 45 10.79 1.36 29.35
C THR A 45 10.76 1.61 27.85
N LEU A 46 11.89 1.48 27.16
CA LEU A 46 11.95 1.64 25.71
C LEU A 46 11.02 0.66 25.00
N ARG A 47 11.03 -0.61 25.42
CA ARG A 47 10.15 -1.63 24.85
C ARG A 47 8.67 -1.32 25.09
N ALA A 48 8.31 -0.85 26.28
CA ALA A 48 6.95 -0.43 26.58
C ALA A 48 6.50 0.73 25.67
N LEU A 49 7.33 1.78 25.55
CA LEU A 49 7.05 2.92 24.67
C LEU A 49 6.84 2.50 23.20
N LEU A 50 7.65 1.55 22.70
CA LEU A 50 7.49 1.06 21.33
C LEU A 50 6.19 0.27 21.13
N TYR A 51 5.81 -0.56 22.10
CA TYR A 51 4.53 -1.28 22.02
C TYR A 51 3.35 -0.32 22.08
N GLU A 52 3.38 0.66 23.00
CA GLU A 52 2.34 1.69 23.12
C GLU A 52 2.24 2.54 21.85
N ALA A 53 3.37 2.92 21.23
CA ALA A 53 3.39 3.66 19.97
C ALA A 53 2.77 2.86 18.81
N VAL A 54 3.03 1.56 18.74
CA VAL A 54 2.40 0.68 17.74
C VAL A 54 0.92 0.50 18.03
N GLU A 55 0.53 0.27 19.29
CA GLU A 55 -0.88 0.14 19.68
C GLU A 55 -1.69 1.40 19.39
N ALA A 56 -1.10 2.57 19.63
CA ALA A 56 -1.70 3.88 19.34
C ALA A 56 -1.79 4.21 17.85
N SER A 57 -1.17 3.43 16.97
CA SER A 57 -1.15 3.67 15.53
C SER A 57 -2.47 3.23 14.87
N PRO A 58 -3.15 4.09 14.08
CA PRO A 58 -4.34 3.68 13.33
C PRO A 58 -4.06 2.58 12.31
N LEU A 59 -2.82 2.48 11.82
CA LEU A 59 -2.36 1.41 10.92
C LEU A 59 -2.30 0.06 11.65
N ASN A 60 -1.99 0.04 12.94
CA ASN A 60 -2.16 -1.15 13.75
C ASN A 60 -3.65 -1.49 13.90
N GLY A 61 -4.50 -0.48 14.08
CA GLY A 61 -5.95 -0.64 14.03
C GLY A 61 -6.48 -1.24 12.71
N LEU A 62 -5.84 -0.93 11.58
CA LEU A 62 -6.16 -1.51 10.27
C LEU A 62 -5.64 -2.95 10.11
N ALA A 63 -4.46 -3.26 10.67
CA ALA A 63 -3.88 -4.60 10.62
C ALA A 63 -4.53 -5.59 11.60
N ARG A 64 -5.15 -5.07 12.66
CA ARG A 64 -5.80 -5.84 13.74
C ARG A 64 -7.30 -5.82 13.57
N GLY A 65 -7.97 -6.94 13.83
CA GLY A 65 -9.44 -6.94 14.00
C GLY A 65 -10.28 -7.33 12.78
N LYS A 66 -9.66 -7.86 11.71
CA LYS A 66 -10.32 -8.37 10.50
C LYS A 66 -11.34 -7.39 9.90
N HIS A 67 -10.86 -6.53 9.01
CA HIS A 67 -11.67 -5.53 8.32
C HIS A 67 -11.89 -5.94 6.86
N PRO A 68 -12.91 -6.76 6.56
CA PRO A 68 -13.24 -7.07 5.16
C PRO A 68 -13.70 -5.79 4.47
N SER A 69 -13.03 -5.41 3.39
CA SER A 69 -13.39 -4.22 2.61
C SER A 69 -14.81 -4.29 2.04
N LEU A 70 -15.41 -3.12 1.84
CA LEU A 70 -16.78 -2.93 1.38
C LEU A 70 -16.76 -2.30 -0.02
N PHE A 71 -17.65 -2.75 -0.90
CA PHE A 71 -17.61 -2.35 -2.31
C PHE A 71 -18.97 -1.96 -2.88
N ASN A 72 -18.96 -0.99 -3.79
CA ASN A 72 -20.00 -0.84 -4.81
C ASN A 72 -19.41 -1.17 -6.18
N LEU A 73 -20.26 -1.64 -7.11
CA LEU A 73 -19.88 -1.88 -8.50
C LEU A 73 -20.83 -1.15 -9.44
N VAL A 74 -20.28 -0.33 -10.33
CA VAL A 74 -20.98 0.31 -11.43
C VAL A 74 -20.38 -0.17 -12.73
N HIS A 75 -21.17 -0.86 -13.56
CA HIS A 75 -20.75 -1.35 -14.86
C HIS A 75 -21.54 -0.64 -15.97
N ASN A 76 -20.83 0.00 -16.90
CA ASN A 76 -21.45 0.75 -18.00
C ASN A 76 -22.51 1.78 -17.54
N GLY A 77 -22.28 2.39 -16.37
CA GLY A 77 -23.17 3.39 -15.76
C GLY A 77 -24.37 2.81 -15.01
N GLN A 78 -24.49 1.48 -14.91
CA GLN A 78 -25.50 0.82 -14.11
C GLN A 78 -24.89 0.21 -12.86
N GLU A 79 -25.52 0.46 -11.71
CA GLU A 79 -25.13 -0.18 -10.47
C GLU A 79 -25.48 -1.66 -10.48
N ILE A 80 -24.55 -2.47 -9.98
CA ILE A 80 -24.71 -3.91 -9.79
C ILE A 80 -24.36 -4.22 -8.34
N ILE A 81 -25.26 -4.90 -7.63
CA ILE A 81 -24.99 -5.36 -6.26
C ILE A 81 -23.86 -6.38 -6.28
N PRO A 82 -22.72 -6.15 -5.60
CA PRO A 82 -21.63 -7.11 -5.57
C PRO A 82 -22.04 -8.46 -4.97
N THR A 83 -21.62 -9.54 -5.61
CA THR A 83 -21.88 -10.93 -5.16
C THR A 83 -20.60 -11.68 -4.80
N GLN A 84 -19.45 -11.17 -5.25
CA GLN A 84 -18.13 -11.78 -5.01
C GLN A 84 -17.37 -11.16 -3.82
N VAL A 85 -17.83 -10.00 -3.34
CA VAL A 85 -17.25 -9.22 -2.24
C VAL A 85 -18.38 -8.66 -1.37
N THR A 86 -18.05 -8.17 -0.17
CA THR A 86 -19.04 -7.54 0.71
C THR A 86 -19.53 -6.22 0.10
N SER A 87 -20.85 -6.09 -0.05
CA SER A 87 -21.45 -4.85 -0.55
C SER A 87 -21.30 -3.73 0.48
N LEU A 88 -20.95 -2.54 0.01
CA LEU A 88 -21.12 -1.31 0.75
C LEU A 88 -22.61 -0.93 0.75
N ALA A 89 -23.09 -0.34 1.85
CA ALA A 89 -24.50 -0.06 2.07
C ALA A 89 -24.94 1.31 1.53
N SER A 90 -24.00 2.23 1.29
CA SER A 90 -24.26 3.54 0.72
C SER A 90 -24.38 3.47 -0.80
N ASP A 91 -25.07 4.46 -1.39
CA ASP A 91 -25.17 4.59 -2.84
C ASP A 91 -23.78 4.84 -3.46
N PRO A 92 -23.53 4.38 -4.71
CA PRO A 92 -22.30 4.70 -5.41
C PRO A 92 -22.12 6.22 -5.55
N LEU A 93 -20.91 6.69 -5.22
CA LEU A 93 -20.54 8.07 -5.52
C LEU A 93 -20.55 8.31 -7.06
N PRO A 94 -20.58 9.58 -7.51
CA PRO A 94 -20.44 9.87 -8.94
C PRO A 94 -19.05 9.44 -9.45
N GLU A 95 -18.98 8.79 -10.62
CA GLU A 95 -17.72 8.43 -11.27
C GLU A 95 -16.83 9.68 -11.41
N PRO A 96 -15.55 9.64 -10.99
CA PRO A 96 -14.71 10.84 -10.95
C PRO A 96 -14.36 11.37 -12.35
N GLY A 97 -14.46 10.52 -13.38
CA GLY A 97 -14.03 10.83 -14.75
C GLY A 97 -12.53 11.02 -14.88
N ASP A 98 -12.06 11.43 -16.06
CA ASP A 98 -10.67 11.83 -16.24
C ASP A 98 -10.47 13.30 -15.83
N ARG A 99 -9.81 13.50 -14.69
CA ARG A 99 -9.49 14.82 -14.15
C ARG A 99 -8.02 15.19 -14.36
N PHE A 100 -7.18 14.28 -14.85
CA PHE A 100 -5.74 14.52 -15.01
C PHE A 100 -5.42 15.72 -15.91
N PRO A 101 -6.11 15.94 -17.05
CA PRO A 101 -5.87 17.12 -17.90
C PRO A 101 -6.12 18.46 -17.20
N ASN A 102 -6.87 18.46 -16.09
CA ASN A 102 -7.21 19.67 -15.35
C ASN A 102 -6.27 19.93 -14.15
N LEU A 103 -5.29 19.05 -13.92
CA LEU A 103 -4.34 19.20 -12.81
C LEU A 103 -3.26 20.21 -13.19
N ALA A 104 -3.04 21.19 -12.31
CA ALA A 104 -1.94 22.14 -12.40
C ALA A 104 -1.19 22.17 -11.06
N PRO A 105 0.15 22.34 -11.07
CA PRO A 105 0.90 22.56 -9.85
C PRO A 105 0.38 23.78 -9.10
N LEU A 106 0.33 23.69 -7.77
CA LEU A 106 -0.03 24.81 -6.93
C LEU A 106 1.08 25.88 -6.97
N VAL A 107 0.73 27.13 -7.26
CA VAL A 107 1.69 28.25 -7.46
C VAL A 107 2.64 28.45 -6.27
N ASN A 108 2.13 28.30 -5.04
CA ASN A 108 2.91 28.41 -3.81
C ASN A 108 2.74 27.13 -2.99
N SER A 109 3.08 25.99 -3.59
CA SER A 109 2.99 24.70 -2.90
C SER A 109 3.89 24.69 -1.66
N PRO A 110 3.38 24.30 -0.49
CA PRO A 110 4.24 24.00 0.66
C PRO A 110 5.00 22.68 0.48
N ALA A 111 4.64 21.89 -0.53
CA ALA A 111 5.24 20.58 -0.73
C ALA A 111 6.73 20.68 -1.04
N VAL A 112 7.53 19.81 -0.44
CA VAL A 112 8.94 19.68 -0.81
C VAL A 112 9.07 19.02 -2.18
N ASP A 113 10.17 19.34 -2.87
CA ASP A 113 10.48 18.77 -4.17
C ASP A 113 10.76 17.26 -4.09
N ASN A 114 10.56 16.57 -5.22
CA ASN A 114 10.91 15.16 -5.40
C ASN A 114 10.27 14.24 -4.33
N LEU A 115 8.97 14.42 -4.08
CA LEU A 115 8.19 13.61 -3.15
C LEU A 115 8.34 12.10 -3.36
N ILE A 116 8.49 11.68 -4.62
CA ILE A 116 8.72 10.30 -5.03
C ILE A 116 9.82 10.30 -6.09
N SER A 117 10.78 9.39 -5.96
CA SER A 117 11.78 9.16 -7.00
C SER A 117 12.18 7.68 -7.06
N GLU A 118 12.48 7.20 -8.25
CA GLU A 118 13.17 5.92 -8.42
C GLU A 118 14.57 6.01 -7.78
N LEU A 119 14.99 4.95 -7.11
CA LEU A 119 16.31 4.84 -6.52
C LEU A 119 17.29 4.24 -7.52
N SER A 120 18.46 4.86 -7.63
CA SER A 120 19.62 4.31 -8.32
C SER A 120 20.73 4.00 -7.30
N PRO A 121 21.71 3.14 -7.64
CA PRO A 121 22.85 2.86 -6.74
C PRO A 121 23.62 4.09 -6.26
N GLU A 122 23.56 5.19 -7.02
CA GLU A 122 24.19 6.47 -6.71
C GLU A 122 23.33 7.38 -5.80
N SER A 123 22.10 6.98 -5.51
CA SER A 123 21.17 7.76 -4.68
C SER A 123 21.60 7.79 -3.22
N GLU A 124 21.44 8.95 -2.58
CA GLU A 124 21.70 9.10 -1.14
C GLU A 124 20.85 8.11 -0.34
N GLY A 125 21.49 7.38 0.58
CA GLY A 125 20.85 6.38 1.43
C GLY A 125 20.76 4.97 0.82
N TYR A 126 21.06 4.80 -0.47
CA TYR A 126 21.05 3.48 -1.14
C TYR A 126 21.95 2.46 -0.43
N ALA A 127 23.20 2.84 -0.11
CA ALA A 127 24.15 1.98 0.60
C ALA A 127 23.63 1.47 1.97
N SER A 128 22.69 2.18 2.58
CA SER A 128 22.11 1.76 3.85
C SER A 128 20.99 0.72 3.74
N LEU A 129 20.49 0.47 2.52
CA LEU A 129 19.56 -0.62 2.24
C LEU A 129 20.24 -1.99 2.32
N GLU A 130 21.47 -2.09 1.80
CA GLU A 130 22.19 -3.35 1.67
C GLU A 130 22.52 -4.00 3.03
N ILE A 131 22.82 -3.21 4.06
CA ILE A 131 23.26 -3.70 5.39
C ILE A 131 22.08 -4.27 6.22
N THR A 132 20.84 -3.93 5.87
CA THR A 132 19.69 -4.10 6.79
C THR A 132 18.71 -5.19 6.34
N ARG A 133 19.06 -5.97 5.31
CA ARG A 133 18.20 -7.00 4.70
C ARG A 133 18.07 -8.23 5.62
N ASN A 134 16.84 -8.59 5.97
CA ASN A 134 16.53 -9.91 6.53
C ASN A 134 16.06 -10.83 5.40
N GLU A 135 16.37 -12.13 5.50
CA GLU A 135 15.82 -13.11 4.57
C GLU A 135 14.32 -13.28 4.79
N GLY A 136 13.57 -13.39 3.69
CA GLY A 136 12.14 -13.67 3.74
C GLY A 136 11.88 -15.13 4.08
N PRO A 137 10.68 -15.47 4.59
CA PRO A 137 10.31 -16.86 4.80
C PRO A 137 10.31 -17.63 3.48
N GLN A 138 10.75 -18.89 3.55
CA GLN A 138 10.67 -19.80 2.42
C GLN A 138 9.22 -20.27 2.26
N LEU A 139 8.62 -20.01 1.10
CA LEU A 139 7.25 -20.43 0.80
C LEU A 139 7.22 -21.74 -0.02
N ALA A 140 6.06 -22.39 -0.06
CA ALA A 140 5.85 -23.55 -0.93
C ALA A 140 5.95 -23.15 -2.41
N ALA A 141 6.31 -24.10 -3.29
CA ALA A 141 6.59 -23.83 -4.70
C ALA A 141 5.42 -23.23 -5.50
N ASN A 142 4.18 -23.36 -5.01
CA ASN A 142 2.98 -22.78 -5.61
C ASN A 142 2.62 -21.39 -5.06
N GLN A 143 3.40 -20.87 -4.12
CA GLN A 143 3.23 -19.56 -3.50
C GLN A 143 4.31 -18.60 -3.99
N HIS A 144 3.98 -17.31 -3.99
CA HIS A 144 4.91 -16.25 -4.33
C HIS A 144 4.92 -15.23 -3.20
N LEU A 145 6.12 -14.90 -2.71
CA LEU A 145 6.29 -13.91 -1.66
C LEU A 145 6.59 -12.56 -2.29
N LEU A 146 5.70 -11.59 -2.07
CA LEU A 146 6.01 -10.20 -2.32
C LEU A 146 6.78 -9.65 -1.11
N HIS A 147 8.10 -9.86 -1.07
CA HIS A 147 8.90 -9.52 0.10
C HIS A 147 9.30 -8.04 0.07
N MET A 148 8.56 -7.20 0.79
CA MET A 148 8.84 -5.78 0.89
C MET A 148 9.79 -5.50 2.06
N TYR A 149 10.85 -4.75 1.78
CA TYR A 149 11.75 -4.22 2.79
C TYR A 149 11.70 -2.69 2.76
N THR A 150 11.67 -2.05 3.93
CA THR A 150 11.55 -0.60 4.01
C THR A 150 12.34 -0.03 5.16
N THR A 151 13.05 1.06 4.91
CA THR A 151 13.65 1.88 5.97
C THR A 151 13.00 3.25 6.00
N CYS A 152 12.85 3.81 7.19
CA CYS A 152 12.31 5.14 7.39
C CYS A 152 13.23 5.89 8.37
N ARG A 153 13.64 7.10 8.00
CA ARG A 153 14.41 8.01 8.87
C ARG A 153 13.74 9.38 8.91
N ILE A 154 13.91 10.09 10.01
CA ILE A 154 13.49 11.49 10.13
C ILE A 154 14.71 12.36 9.79
N ARG A 155 14.56 13.24 8.81
CA ARG A 155 15.54 14.27 8.45
C ARG A 155 15.57 15.40 9.48
N ASP A 156 16.61 16.22 9.44
CA ASP A 156 16.75 17.38 10.34
C ASP A 156 15.60 18.40 10.21
N ASP A 157 14.94 18.45 9.04
CA ASP A 157 13.78 19.30 8.80
C ASP A 157 12.45 18.66 9.23
N GLY A 158 12.47 17.49 9.86
CA GLY A 158 11.30 16.76 10.36
C GLY A 158 10.60 15.88 9.31
N ILE A 159 11.04 15.88 8.06
CA ILE A 159 10.43 15.06 7.00
C ILE A 159 10.93 13.62 7.12
N LYS A 160 10.00 12.67 7.00
CA LYS A 160 10.33 11.25 6.93
C LYS A 160 10.81 10.92 5.53
N VAL A 161 12.01 10.36 5.41
CA VAL A 161 12.51 9.76 4.18
C VAL A 161 12.33 8.24 4.27
N ILE A 162 11.63 7.68 3.29
CA ILE A 162 11.25 6.27 3.24
C ILE A 162 11.90 5.67 2.01
N TYR A 163 12.67 4.60 2.19
CA TYR A 163 13.24 3.83 1.10
C TYR A 163 12.54 2.47 1.05
N LYS A 164 11.95 2.15 -0.10
CA LYS A 164 11.27 0.88 -0.35
C LYS A 164 12.08 0.04 -1.32
N GLU A 165 12.29 -1.21 -0.93
CA GLU A 165 12.87 -2.28 -1.72
C GLU A 165 11.86 -3.43 -1.83
N GLN A 166 11.94 -4.19 -2.91
CA GLN A 166 11.33 -5.51 -2.98
C GLN A 166 12.46 -6.52 -3.10
N LEU A 167 12.58 -7.36 -2.08
CA LEU A 167 13.52 -8.45 -2.04
C LEU A 167 13.00 -9.53 -2.98
N GLN A 168 13.82 -9.92 -3.95
CA GLN A 168 13.49 -10.82 -5.06
C GLN A 168 12.71 -10.13 -6.18
N ASP A 169 12.99 -10.57 -7.41
CA ASP A 169 12.60 -9.94 -8.68
C ASP A 169 13.27 -8.57 -8.93
N ALA A 170 13.82 -8.39 -10.14
CA ALA A 170 14.46 -7.14 -10.54
C ALA A 170 13.41 -6.06 -10.81
N VAL A 171 12.86 -5.47 -9.75
CA VAL A 171 11.90 -4.37 -9.81
C VAL A 171 12.54 -3.06 -9.32
N PRO A 172 12.05 -1.90 -9.76
CA PRO A 172 12.59 -0.62 -9.30
C PRO A 172 12.41 -0.42 -7.79
N GLU A 173 13.44 0.14 -7.19
CA GLU A 173 13.44 0.62 -5.81
C GLU A 173 12.99 2.09 -5.78
N TRP A 174 12.39 2.52 -4.67
CA TRP A 174 11.74 3.83 -4.60
C TRP A 174 12.05 4.57 -3.31
N ARG A 175 12.24 5.89 -3.42
CA ARG A 175 12.26 6.83 -2.31
C ARG A 175 10.93 7.57 -2.24
N TYR A 176 10.38 7.68 -1.04
CA TYR A 176 9.20 8.49 -0.73
C TYR A 176 9.55 9.49 0.37
N LEU A 177 8.92 10.65 0.32
CA LEU A 177 8.90 11.61 1.42
C LEU A 177 7.53 11.61 2.08
N SER A 178 7.49 11.70 3.41
CA SER A 178 6.25 11.75 4.16
C SER A 178 6.33 12.72 5.33
N GLU A 179 5.24 13.45 5.58
CA GLU A 179 5.09 14.34 6.72
C GLU A 179 3.62 14.40 7.12
N GLU A 180 3.34 14.53 8.41
CA GLU A 180 1.96 14.72 8.87
C GLU A 180 1.44 16.12 8.46
N ALA A 181 0.12 16.24 8.33
CA ALA A 181 -0.52 17.51 8.05
C ALA A 181 -0.40 18.51 9.21
N GLN A 182 -0.66 19.78 8.91
CA GLN A 182 -0.76 20.83 9.93
C GLN A 182 -1.82 20.45 10.98
N GLY A 183 -1.46 20.54 12.26
CA GLY A 183 -2.31 20.14 13.37
C GLY A 183 -2.22 18.66 13.76
N LEU A 184 -1.53 17.83 12.95
CA LEU A 184 -1.29 16.40 13.22
C LEU A 184 0.19 16.09 13.52
N GLY A 185 0.98 17.12 13.87
CA GLY A 185 2.40 16.97 14.21
C GLY A 185 3.38 17.23 13.06
N GLY A 186 2.91 17.78 11.93
CA GLY A 186 3.77 18.20 10.83
C GLY A 186 3.31 19.50 10.17
N GLN A 187 3.94 19.85 9.06
CA GLN A 187 3.66 21.07 8.29
C GLN A 187 2.92 20.80 6.97
N GLY A 188 2.60 19.55 6.66
CA GLY A 188 1.91 19.18 5.42
C GLY A 188 2.74 19.40 4.15
N ARG A 189 4.07 19.26 4.21
CA ARG A 189 4.97 19.47 3.06
C ARG A 189 5.20 18.18 2.25
N ALA A 190 4.64 17.06 2.67
CA ALA A 190 4.64 15.79 1.95
C ALA A 190 3.38 15.00 2.31
N PRO A 191 2.99 13.96 1.54
CA PRO A 191 1.88 13.09 1.90
C PRO A 191 2.09 12.44 3.27
N ASP A 192 1.06 12.44 4.12
CA ASP A 192 1.12 11.75 5.40
C ASP A 192 1.07 10.22 5.25
N ALA A 193 1.35 9.50 6.33
CA ALA A 193 1.41 8.05 6.32
C ALA A 193 0.04 7.42 5.96
N ALA A 194 -1.05 8.04 6.41
CA ALA A 194 -2.42 7.59 6.11
C ALA A 194 -2.71 7.72 4.60
N SER A 195 -2.35 8.85 4.00
CA SER A 195 -2.50 9.10 2.56
C SER A 195 -1.71 8.10 1.72
N LEU A 196 -0.47 7.80 2.13
CA LEU A 196 0.37 6.82 1.43
C LEU A 196 -0.20 5.39 1.50
N ILE A 197 -0.70 4.94 2.65
CA ILE A 197 -1.31 3.60 2.73
C ILE A 197 -2.62 3.53 1.94
N SER A 198 -3.46 4.57 1.99
CA SER A 198 -4.72 4.60 1.26
C SER A 198 -4.49 4.55 -0.25
N ALA A 199 -3.55 5.35 -0.76
CA ALA A 199 -3.12 5.28 -2.16
C ALA A 199 -2.54 3.90 -2.50
N GLY A 200 -1.74 3.32 -1.61
CA GLY A 200 -1.17 1.98 -1.77
C GLY A 200 -2.25 0.90 -1.95
N ILE A 201 -3.27 0.88 -1.08
CA ILE A 201 -4.38 -0.08 -1.14
C ILE A 201 -5.09 0.01 -2.50
N GLY A 202 -5.45 1.22 -2.92
CA GLY A 202 -6.14 1.47 -4.18
C GLY A 202 -5.31 1.03 -5.39
N LEU A 203 -4.03 1.41 -5.44
CA LEU A 203 -3.12 1.01 -6.52
C LEU A 203 -2.88 -0.50 -6.57
N CYS A 204 -2.75 -1.16 -5.42
CA CYS A 204 -2.62 -2.61 -5.35
C CYS A 204 -3.85 -3.29 -5.93
N PHE A 205 -5.04 -2.88 -5.51
CA PHE A 205 -6.32 -3.40 -5.98
C PHE A 205 -6.53 -3.19 -7.49
N MET A 206 -6.33 -1.97 -7.99
CA MET A 206 -6.42 -1.65 -9.42
C MET A 206 -5.45 -2.48 -10.26
N THR A 207 -4.22 -2.68 -9.76
CA THR A 207 -3.22 -3.52 -10.43
C THR A 207 -3.69 -4.97 -10.56
N GLN A 208 -4.33 -5.53 -9.53
CA GLN A 208 -4.84 -6.90 -9.59
C GLN A 208 -6.00 -7.05 -10.58
N MET A 209 -6.94 -6.10 -10.60
CA MET A 209 -8.02 -6.09 -11.61
C MET A 209 -7.44 -6.04 -13.03
N GLY A 210 -6.50 -5.12 -13.28
CA GLY A 210 -5.84 -4.99 -14.58
C GLY A 210 -5.07 -6.25 -15.00
N ARG A 211 -4.31 -6.85 -14.08
CA ARG A 211 -3.57 -8.11 -14.32
C ARG A 211 -4.52 -9.26 -14.65
N TYR A 212 -5.61 -9.42 -13.90
CA TYR A 212 -6.58 -10.48 -14.15
C TYR A 212 -7.28 -10.31 -15.50
N SER A 213 -7.75 -9.09 -15.81
CA SER A 213 -8.32 -8.73 -17.12
C SER A 213 -7.35 -9.07 -18.26
N GLY A 214 -6.07 -8.70 -18.12
CA GLY A 214 -5.04 -9.01 -19.11
C GLY A 214 -4.76 -10.51 -19.27
N MET A 215 -4.66 -11.26 -18.17
CA MET A 215 -4.40 -12.71 -18.20
C MET A 215 -5.54 -13.53 -18.81
N THR A 216 -6.78 -13.04 -18.70
CA THR A 216 -7.98 -13.74 -19.16
C THR A 216 -8.52 -13.23 -20.50
N THR A 217 -7.85 -12.26 -21.11
CA THR A 217 -8.29 -11.58 -22.34
C THR A 217 -9.69 -10.95 -22.19
N LYS A 218 -10.11 -10.66 -20.94
CA LYS A 218 -11.38 -10.01 -20.58
C LYS A 218 -11.14 -8.50 -20.47
N SER A 219 -10.93 -7.83 -21.61
CA SER A 219 -10.47 -6.43 -21.63
C SER A 219 -11.52 -5.46 -21.08
N MET A 220 -11.13 -4.65 -20.09
CA MET A 220 -11.85 -3.44 -19.70
C MET A 220 -11.44 -2.29 -20.64
N LYS A 221 -12.40 -1.42 -21.01
CA LYS A 221 -12.12 -0.19 -21.77
C LYS A 221 -11.63 0.93 -20.86
N ASN A 222 -12.23 1.02 -19.68
CA ASN A 222 -11.85 1.94 -18.62
C ASN A 222 -12.25 1.34 -17.28
N TYR A 223 -11.50 1.66 -16.23
CA TYR A 223 -11.87 1.37 -14.85
C TYR A 223 -11.29 2.43 -13.91
N ALA A 224 -12.07 2.78 -12.91
CA ALA A 224 -11.73 3.78 -11.90
C ALA A 224 -12.23 3.33 -10.53
N ILE A 225 -11.66 3.91 -9.48
CA ILE A 225 -12.14 3.72 -8.11
C ILE A 225 -12.24 5.06 -7.38
N ILE A 226 -13.16 5.13 -6.41
CA ILE A 226 -13.09 6.07 -5.30
C ILE A 226 -12.94 5.22 -4.04
N GLN A 227 -11.97 5.54 -3.20
CA GLN A 227 -11.66 4.75 -2.01
C GLN A 227 -11.63 5.68 -0.79
N ASP A 228 -12.40 5.31 0.23
CA ASP A 228 -12.43 5.99 1.52
C ASP A 228 -11.86 5.08 2.61
N THR A 229 -11.03 5.68 3.46
CA THR A 229 -10.35 5.02 4.58
C THR A 229 -10.54 5.85 5.84
N HIS A 230 -11.16 5.29 6.86
CA HIS A 230 -11.43 5.98 8.12
C HIS A 230 -10.47 5.49 9.20
N PHE A 231 -9.59 6.38 9.63
CA PHE A 231 -8.64 6.14 10.71
C PHE A 231 -9.04 6.96 11.95
N SER A 232 -8.83 6.40 13.14
CA SER A 232 -8.86 7.21 14.36
C SER A 232 -7.68 8.19 14.39
N LEU A 233 -7.76 9.17 15.28
CA LEU A 233 -6.56 9.90 15.67
C LEU A 233 -5.55 8.94 16.33
N GLY A 234 -4.26 9.16 16.08
CA GLY A 234 -3.20 8.39 16.72
C GLY A 234 -3.10 8.72 18.21
N GLY A 235 -3.14 7.70 19.06
CA GLY A 235 -3.26 7.87 20.51
C GLY A 235 -2.12 8.65 21.17
N ALA A 236 -0.90 8.49 20.65
CA ALA A 236 0.28 9.22 21.09
C ALA A 236 0.29 10.65 20.53
N SER A 237 0.24 10.81 19.20
CA SER A 237 0.37 12.13 18.54
C SER A 237 -0.75 13.11 18.89
N HIS A 238 -1.93 12.61 19.29
CA HIS A 238 -3.09 13.44 19.65
C HIS A 238 -3.44 13.39 21.14
N GLY A 239 -2.60 12.74 21.96
CA GLY A 239 -2.77 12.69 23.41
C GLY A 239 -4.07 12.03 23.89
N THR A 240 -4.70 11.18 23.09
CA THR A 240 -5.93 10.48 23.50
C THR A 240 -5.63 9.32 24.45
N GLY A 241 -4.42 8.77 24.38
CA GLY A 241 -4.01 7.57 25.13
C GLY A 241 -4.80 6.32 24.75
N GLN A 242 -5.57 6.35 23.65
CA GLN A 242 -6.35 5.21 23.16
C GLN A 242 -5.61 4.46 22.06
N ALA A 243 -5.91 3.17 21.91
CA ALA A 243 -5.45 2.38 20.78
C ALA A 243 -5.96 2.99 19.46
N GLY A 244 -5.13 2.92 18.42
CA GLY A 244 -5.52 3.33 17.08
C GLY A 244 -6.52 2.35 16.49
N THR A 245 -7.55 2.84 15.82
CA THR A 245 -8.57 2.03 15.15
C THR A 245 -8.71 2.44 13.68
N ALA A 246 -9.17 1.51 12.84
CA ALA A 246 -9.60 1.80 11.49
C ALA A 246 -10.98 1.16 11.25
N GLN A 247 -11.73 1.71 10.31
CA GLN A 247 -12.92 1.05 9.75
C GLN A 247 -12.54 0.27 8.48
N PRO A 248 -13.41 -0.65 8.01
CA PRO A 248 -13.25 -1.25 6.69
C PRO A 248 -12.99 -0.23 5.59
N VAL A 249 -12.15 -0.60 4.63
CA VAL A 249 -11.92 0.22 3.44
C VAL A 249 -13.17 0.19 2.58
N GLU A 250 -13.70 1.35 2.25
CA GLU A 250 -14.86 1.51 1.37
C GLU A 250 -14.37 1.83 -0.04
N THR A 251 -14.87 1.12 -1.05
CA THR A 251 -14.42 1.30 -2.44
C THR A 251 -15.58 1.29 -3.42
N HIS A 252 -15.78 2.40 -4.13
CA HIS A 252 -16.70 2.49 -5.25
C HIS A 252 -15.95 2.15 -6.54
N VAL A 253 -16.35 1.10 -7.24
CA VAL A 253 -15.68 0.60 -8.45
C VAL A 253 -16.50 0.89 -9.69
N TYR A 254 -15.87 1.48 -10.69
CA TYR A 254 -16.50 1.78 -11.98
C TYR A 254 -15.76 1.00 -13.06
N ILE A 255 -16.49 0.22 -13.86
CA ILE A 255 -15.97 -0.54 -15.00
C ILE A 255 -16.75 -0.16 -16.26
N LYS A 256 -16.03 0.11 -17.34
CA LYS A 256 -16.59 0.25 -18.70
C LYS A 256 -16.03 -0.86 -19.57
N SER A 257 -16.89 -1.69 -20.15
CA SER A 257 -16.45 -2.82 -20.97
C SER A 257 -17.58 -3.35 -21.87
N ASP A 258 -17.23 -4.19 -22.85
CA ASP A 258 -18.20 -4.97 -23.63
C ASP A 258 -18.47 -6.35 -23.00
N LEU A 259 -18.01 -6.56 -21.77
CA LEU A 259 -18.18 -7.81 -21.04
C LEU A 259 -19.61 -7.90 -20.47
N GLN A 260 -19.99 -9.10 -20.03
CA GLN A 260 -21.22 -9.30 -19.28
C GLN A 260 -21.02 -8.94 -17.81
N ASP A 261 -22.10 -8.65 -17.10
CA ASP A 261 -22.08 -8.20 -15.70
C ASP A 261 -21.45 -9.22 -14.74
N ASP A 262 -21.65 -10.51 -14.99
CA ASP A 262 -21.02 -11.61 -14.25
C ASP A 262 -19.48 -11.58 -14.39
N VAL A 263 -18.98 -11.17 -15.55
CA VAL A 263 -17.54 -11.00 -15.77
C VAL A 263 -17.00 -9.77 -15.03
N ALA A 264 -17.77 -8.69 -14.94
CA ALA A 264 -17.39 -7.52 -14.14
C ALA A 264 -17.33 -7.87 -12.64
N GLN A 265 -18.28 -8.68 -12.16
CA GLN A 265 -18.28 -9.26 -10.81
C GLN A 265 -17.05 -10.12 -10.55
N ASP A 266 -16.67 -10.99 -11.49
CA ASP A 266 -15.44 -11.80 -11.40
C ASP A 266 -14.20 -10.92 -11.26
N ILE A 267 -14.10 -9.85 -12.06
CA ILE A 267 -12.95 -8.94 -12.04
C ILE A 267 -12.84 -8.25 -10.68
N LEU A 268 -13.95 -7.73 -10.15
CA LEU A 268 -14.02 -7.15 -8.81
C LEU A 268 -13.59 -8.17 -7.74
N GLY A 269 -14.22 -9.35 -7.74
CA GLY A 269 -13.97 -10.41 -6.78
C GLY A 269 -12.53 -10.89 -6.77
N ILE A 270 -11.93 -11.09 -7.94
CA ILE A 270 -10.53 -11.53 -8.05
C ILE A 270 -9.60 -10.38 -7.71
N GLY A 271 -9.91 -9.15 -8.11
CA GLY A 271 -9.14 -7.96 -7.75
C GLY A 271 -8.96 -7.84 -6.24
N GLU A 272 -10.04 -8.01 -5.46
CA GLU A 272 -9.99 -7.96 -3.99
C GLU A 272 -9.23 -9.17 -3.45
N ARG A 273 -9.58 -10.37 -3.90
CA ARG A 273 -9.06 -11.63 -3.37
C ARG A 273 -7.56 -11.81 -3.58
N THR A 274 -7.00 -11.22 -4.64
CA THR A 274 -5.57 -11.29 -4.94
C THR A 274 -4.82 -10.01 -4.57
N CYS A 275 -5.50 -8.99 -4.01
CA CYS A 275 -4.87 -7.77 -3.54
C CYS A 275 -4.14 -8.03 -2.21
N PHE A 276 -2.82 -7.79 -2.17
CA PHE A 276 -2.01 -8.00 -0.96
C PHE A 276 -2.40 -7.04 0.16
N LEU A 277 -2.77 -5.80 -0.16
CA LEU A 277 -3.13 -4.80 0.85
C LEU A 277 -4.58 -4.93 1.34
N HIS A 278 -5.49 -5.49 0.55
CA HIS A 278 -6.79 -5.93 1.08
C HIS A 278 -6.66 -7.18 1.95
N ALA A 279 -5.76 -8.10 1.60
CA ALA A 279 -5.41 -9.20 2.51
C ALA A 279 -4.82 -8.68 3.84
N PHE A 280 -4.00 -7.63 3.81
CA PHE A 280 -3.50 -6.97 5.02
C PHE A 280 -4.62 -6.43 5.93
N CYS A 281 -5.70 -5.89 5.34
CA CYS A 281 -6.85 -5.39 6.12
C CYS A 281 -7.74 -6.53 6.65
N ARG A 282 -7.88 -7.61 5.87
CA ARG A 282 -8.77 -8.74 6.17
C ARG A 282 -8.19 -9.73 7.18
N ASP A 283 -6.88 -9.92 7.19
CA ASP A 283 -6.20 -10.85 8.08
C ASP A 283 -5.96 -10.21 9.47
N ASP A 284 -5.93 -10.99 10.55
CA ASP A 284 -5.58 -10.48 11.89
C ASP A 284 -4.06 -10.56 12.08
N LEU A 285 -3.36 -9.46 11.84
CA LEU A 285 -1.90 -9.40 11.81
C LEU A 285 -1.38 -8.71 13.07
N LYS A 286 -0.60 -9.43 13.88
CA LYS A 286 0.08 -8.85 15.05
C LYS A 286 1.50 -8.41 14.65
N PRO A 287 1.79 -7.09 14.54
CA PRO A 287 3.15 -6.64 14.23
C PRO A 287 4.17 -7.15 15.23
N LYS A 288 5.35 -7.52 14.75
CA LYS A 288 6.49 -7.85 15.61
C LYS A 288 7.36 -6.61 15.73
N VAL A 289 7.70 -6.23 16.95
CA VAL A 289 8.45 -4.99 17.21
C VAL A 289 9.70 -5.33 18.01
N ARG A 290 10.85 -4.78 17.60
CA ARG A 290 12.12 -4.86 18.33
C ARG A 290 12.83 -3.51 18.34
N SER A 291 13.46 -3.18 19.46
CA SER A 291 14.38 -2.05 19.58
C SER A 291 15.81 -2.49 19.31
N VAL A 292 16.58 -1.66 18.63
CA VAL A 292 18.03 -1.77 18.50
C VAL A 292 18.64 -0.47 19.01
N ARG A 293 19.42 -0.53 20.10
CA ARG A 293 20.15 0.65 20.58
C ARG A 293 21.30 0.96 19.64
N THR A 294 21.40 2.21 19.25
CA THR A 294 22.58 2.74 18.56
C THR A 294 23.51 3.33 19.61
N GLU A 295 24.71 2.78 19.79
CA GLU A 295 25.74 3.43 20.60
C GLU A 295 26.20 4.71 19.91
N HIS A 296 26.43 5.77 20.67
CA HIS A 296 27.12 6.94 20.14
C HIS A 296 28.51 6.51 19.67
N ALA A 297 28.88 6.81 18.41
CA ALA A 297 30.28 7.10 18.15
C ALA A 297 30.61 8.35 18.98
N ALA A 298 31.40 8.16 20.03
CA ALA A 298 31.92 9.23 20.87
C ALA A 298 32.78 10.21 20.07
#